data_AF-A0A7U0AUE1-F1
#
_entry.id   AF-A0A7U0AUE1-F1
#
_cell.length_a   1.000
_cell.length_b   1.000
_cell.length_c   1.000
_cell.angle_alpha   90.00
_cell.angle_beta   90.00
_cell.angle_gamma   90.00
#
_symmetry.space_group_name_H-M   'P 1'
#
loop_
_entity.id
_entity.type
_entity.pdbx_description
1 polymer ?
#
loop_
_entity_poly.entity_id
_entity_poly.type
_entity_poly.pdbx_seq_one_letter_code
_entity_poly.pdbx_strand_id
1 'polypeptide(L)'
;MNMRNWMSHLSDTQLLSQISIPGTHDSASFRSNVFGAGFTQTQSWNIRKQLDQGVRFLDARCRLINNVFTMHHGAVFLKQQFGDFITTCIDFVKRNPSEFIILSVKQEHTVENSTKSFHKVMRARYIEPHNEIFYLDNKIPNIGEIRGKIVLLRRYSGDKAGIDASHWKNDTSFEIKNKDFNIYVQDHYDGYTALSLHFKRKFIECSLKDAQKKRTQDMYINFISISGLLTPFSGALGHHLIDGMNIWFCKQYREKQIMGIIVADFVDAQDGEIIKTVVNSNIF
;
A
#
# COMPACT_ATOMS: atom_id res chain seq x y z
N MET A 1 22.48 -0.45 -5.07
CA MET A 1 21.64 -0.78 -3.91
C MET A 1 20.79 -2.00 -4.25
N ASN A 2 20.70 -2.98 -3.35
CA ASN A 2 19.89 -4.17 -3.57
C ASN A 2 18.46 -3.90 -3.07
N MET A 3 17.47 -4.07 -3.94
CA MET A 3 16.07 -3.76 -3.62
C MET A 3 15.45 -4.70 -2.57
N ARG A 4 16.04 -5.86 -2.31
CA ARG A 4 15.55 -6.78 -1.26
C ARG A 4 15.81 -6.26 0.15
N ASN A 5 16.81 -5.40 0.33
CA ASN A 5 17.24 -4.90 1.63
C ASN A 5 17.57 -3.40 1.60
N TRP A 6 16.86 -2.61 0.79
CA TRP A 6 17.18 -1.20 0.60
C TRP A 6 17.00 -0.37 1.89
N MET A 7 16.12 -0.79 2.81
CA MET A 7 15.93 -0.11 4.09
C MET A 7 17.09 -0.33 5.07
N SER A 8 18.02 -1.26 4.80
CA SER A 8 19.26 -1.42 5.58
C SER A 8 20.15 -0.18 5.61
N HIS A 9 19.95 0.73 4.65
CA HIS A 9 20.69 1.99 4.55
C HIS A 9 20.04 3.15 5.34
N LEU A 10 18.83 2.96 5.90
CA LEU A 10 18.13 4.01 6.64
C LEU A 10 18.62 4.06 8.09
N SER A 11 18.59 5.23 8.73
CA SER A 11 18.92 5.37 10.16
C SER A 11 17.80 4.80 11.04
N ASP A 12 18.18 4.12 12.12
CA ASP A 12 17.24 3.61 13.13
C ASP A 12 16.45 4.71 13.84
N THR A 13 16.98 5.93 13.90
CA THR A 13 16.35 7.09 14.56
C THR A 13 15.40 7.87 13.65
N GLN A 14 15.35 7.56 12.35
CA GLN A 14 14.45 8.21 11.42
C GLN A 14 13.02 7.69 11.64
N LEU A 15 12.03 8.57 11.58
CA LEU A 15 10.63 8.17 11.69
C LEU A 15 10.15 7.50 10.39
N LEU A 16 9.21 6.57 10.51
CA LEU A 16 8.53 5.95 9.37
C LEU A 16 7.90 6.98 8.41
N SER A 17 7.36 8.06 8.95
CA SER A 17 6.76 9.17 8.19
C SER A 17 7.77 10.01 7.39
N GLN A 18 9.07 9.86 7.67
CA GLN A 18 10.14 10.65 7.04
C GLN A 18 10.82 9.91 5.89
N ILE A 19 10.28 8.77 5.45
CA ILE A 19 10.82 8.02 4.30
C ILE A 19 9.78 7.88 3.20
N SER A 20 10.28 7.80 1.98
CA SER A 20 9.50 7.46 0.79
C SER A 20 9.40 5.95 0.64
N ILE A 21 8.18 5.44 0.56
CA ILE A 21 7.91 3.99 0.54
C ILE A 21 7.11 3.63 -0.71
N PRO A 22 7.64 2.74 -1.58
CA PRO A 22 6.86 2.21 -2.69
C PRO A 22 5.81 1.22 -2.18
N GLY A 23 4.59 1.36 -2.68
CA GLY A 23 3.44 0.55 -2.36
C GLY A 23 2.65 0.08 -3.58
N THR A 24 1.89 -0.99 -3.39
CA THR A 24 1.05 -1.59 -4.44
C THR A 24 -0.42 -1.50 -4.08
N HIS A 25 -1.21 -0.92 -4.98
CA HIS A 25 -2.67 -0.89 -4.85
C HIS A 25 -3.23 -2.30 -5.09
N ASP A 26 -4.16 -2.72 -4.23
CA ASP A 26 -4.79 -4.04 -4.24
C ASP A 26 -3.79 -5.18 -4.52
N SER A 27 -2.81 -5.32 -3.62
CA SER A 27 -1.54 -6.00 -3.88
C SER A 27 -1.69 -7.47 -4.30
N ALA A 28 -2.79 -8.12 -3.89
CA ALA A 28 -3.08 -9.51 -4.22
C ALA A 28 -3.69 -9.69 -5.63
N SER A 29 -4.08 -8.62 -6.32
CA SER A 29 -4.74 -8.71 -7.62
C SER A 29 -3.73 -8.85 -8.77
N PHE A 30 -2.96 -9.93 -8.73
CA PHE A 30 -1.92 -10.25 -9.72
C PHE A 30 -2.24 -11.42 -10.65
N ARG A 31 -3.39 -12.08 -10.47
CA ARG A 31 -3.80 -13.19 -11.32
C ARG A 31 -4.64 -12.67 -12.49
N SER A 32 -4.21 -12.97 -13.72
CA SER A 32 -4.94 -12.60 -14.94
C SER A 32 -6.15 -13.49 -15.25
N ASN A 33 -6.28 -14.64 -14.57
CA ASN A 33 -7.36 -15.60 -14.78
C ASN A 33 -8.51 -15.44 -13.79
N VAL A 34 -8.88 -14.21 -13.43
CA VAL A 34 -10.00 -13.86 -12.55
C VAL A 34 -11.13 -13.20 -13.35
N PHE A 35 -12.35 -13.23 -12.82
CA PHE A 35 -13.47 -12.58 -13.47
C PHE A 35 -13.22 -11.06 -13.60
N GLY A 36 -13.43 -10.51 -14.79
CA GLY A 36 -13.23 -9.09 -15.06
C GLY A 36 -11.76 -8.64 -14.93
N ALA A 37 -10.78 -9.54 -15.09
CA ALA A 37 -9.35 -9.25 -14.88
C ALA A 37 -8.86 -7.96 -15.55
N GLY A 38 -9.42 -7.57 -16.69
CA GLY A 38 -9.09 -6.29 -17.33
C GLY A 38 -9.29 -5.06 -16.43
N PHE A 39 -10.26 -5.08 -15.51
CA PHE A 39 -10.53 -3.99 -14.57
C PHE A 39 -10.18 -4.33 -13.12
N THR A 40 -10.09 -5.63 -12.78
CA THR A 40 -9.81 -6.05 -11.40
C THR A 40 -8.33 -6.33 -11.17
N GLN A 41 -7.55 -6.68 -12.20
CA GLN A 41 -6.12 -6.90 -12.07
C GLN A 41 -5.37 -5.57 -11.95
N THR A 42 -4.62 -5.41 -10.87
CA THR A 42 -3.85 -4.20 -10.56
C THR A 42 -2.35 -4.44 -10.53
N GLN A 43 -1.90 -5.69 -10.48
CA GLN A 43 -0.49 -6.06 -10.45
C GLN A 43 -0.21 -7.21 -11.42
N SER A 44 1.04 -7.45 -11.81
CA SER A 44 1.44 -8.69 -12.50
C SER A 44 2.37 -9.57 -11.66
N TRP A 45 3.11 -8.95 -10.73
CA TRP A 45 3.97 -9.64 -9.80
C TRP A 45 3.20 -10.17 -8.59
N ASN A 46 3.52 -11.39 -8.16
CA ASN A 46 3.03 -11.92 -6.90
C ASN A 46 3.68 -11.20 -5.69
N ILE A 47 3.16 -11.42 -4.49
CA ILE A 47 3.61 -10.75 -3.26
C ILE A 47 5.11 -10.93 -3.01
N ARG A 48 5.64 -12.16 -3.19
CA ARG A 48 7.07 -12.45 -3.05
C ARG A 48 7.90 -11.56 -3.97
N LYS A 49 7.52 -11.47 -5.25
CA LYS A 49 8.23 -10.68 -6.26
C LYS A 49 8.09 -9.18 -6.00
N GLN A 50 6.92 -8.68 -5.61
CA GLN A 50 6.74 -7.27 -5.20
C GLN A 50 7.72 -6.90 -4.08
N LEU A 51 7.79 -7.70 -3.02
CA LEU A 51 8.71 -7.50 -1.89
C LEU A 51 10.18 -7.60 -2.31
N ASP A 52 10.54 -8.63 -3.09
CA ASP A 52 11.90 -8.82 -3.60
C ASP A 52 12.36 -7.71 -4.56
N GLN A 53 11.43 -6.91 -5.09
CA GLN A 53 11.70 -5.76 -5.98
C GLN A 53 11.65 -4.42 -5.26
N GLY A 54 11.34 -4.40 -3.95
CA GLY A 54 11.49 -3.21 -3.10
C GLY A 54 10.19 -2.63 -2.56
N VAL A 55 9.03 -3.18 -2.94
CA VAL A 55 7.73 -2.78 -2.35
C VAL A 55 7.74 -3.05 -0.84
N ARG A 56 7.27 -2.09 -0.04
CA ARG A 56 7.19 -2.20 1.42
C ARG A 56 5.86 -1.75 2.01
N PHE A 57 4.95 -1.25 1.16
CA PHE A 57 3.55 -1.04 1.53
C PHE A 57 2.65 -1.96 0.69
N LEU A 58 1.84 -2.79 1.34
CA LEU A 58 0.91 -3.69 0.68
C LEU A 58 -0.54 -3.36 1.08
N ASP A 59 -1.40 -3.08 0.09
CA ASP A 59 -2.84 -2.94 0.26
C ASP A 59 -3.54 -4.30 0.17
N ALA A 60 -3.86 -4.88 1.32
CA ALA A 60 -4.53 -6.16 1.47
C ALA A 60 -6.04 -5.97 1.71
N ARG A 61 -6.83 -6.28 0.68
CA ARG A 61 -8.28 -6.18 0.66
C ARG A 61 -8.90 -7.55 0.91
N CYS A 62 -9.52 -7.71 2.07
CA CYS A 62 -9.97 -9.00 2.57
C CYS A 62 -11.49 -9.08 2.64
N ARG A 63 -12.07 -10.20 2.19
CA ARG A 63 -13.45 -10.56 2.52
C ARG A 63 -13.44 -11.64 3.59
N LEU A 64 -14.35 -11.52 4.55
CA LEU A 64 -14.53 -12.51 5.60
C LEU A 64 -15.57 -13.55 5.16
N ILE A 65 -15.12 -14.78 4.92
CA ILE A 65 -15.94 -15.92 4.50
C ILE A 65 -15.59 -17.11 5.38
N ASN A 66 -16.58 -17.80 5.97
CA ASN A 66 -16.34 -19.00 6.80
C ASN A 66 -15.29 -18.80 7.91
N ASN A 67 -15.32 -17.65 8.59
CA ASN A 67 -14.35 -17.26 9.62
C ASN A 67 -12.87 -17.20 9.15
N VAL A 68 -12.62 -17.06 7.85
CA VAL A 68 -11.30 -16.85 7.27
C VAL A 68 -11.31 -15.66 6.30
N PHE A 69 -10.13 -15.11 6.03
CA PHE A 69 -9.95 -14.03 5.07
C PHE A 69 -9.51 -14.55 3.71
N THR A 70 -10.26 -14.15 2.69
CA THR A 70 -9.93 -14.32 1.28
C THR A 70 -9.59 -12.97 0.66
N MET A 71 -8.70 -12.93 -0.32
CA MET A 71 -8.30 -11.69 -1.01
C MET A 71 -9.32 -11.33 -2.09
N HIS A 72 -9.76 -10.08 -2.12
CA HIS A 72 -10.84 -9.61 -2.98
C HIS A 72 -10.57 -8.24 -3.61
N HIS A 73 -11.14 -8.04 -4.80
CA HIS A 73 -11.33 -6.73 -5.42
C HIS A 73 -12.85 -6.49 -5.53
N GLY A 74 -13.42 -5.67 -4.65
CA GLY A 74 -14.86 -5.63 -4.45
C GLY A 74 -15.45 -7.03 -4.18
N ALA A 75 -16.42 -7.45 -4.98
CA ALA A 75 -17.02 -8.78 -4.86
C ALA A 75 -16.12 -9.91 -5.44
N VAL A 76 -15.13 -9.59 -6.25
CA VAL A 76 -14.36 -10.57 -7.03
C VAL A 76 -13.30 -11.25 -6.16
N PHE A 77 -13.39 -12.57 -6.04
CA PHE A 77 -12.36 -13.38 -5.37
C PHE A 77 -11.09 -13.46 -6.24
N LEU A 78 -9.95 -13.07 -5.67
CA LEU A 78 -8.66 -13.02 -6.36
C LEU A 78 -7.92 -14.36 -6.40
N LYS A 79 -8.62 -15.47 -6.10
CA LYS A 79 -8.08 -16.83 -6.03
C LYS A 79 -6.90 -16.96 -5.06
N GLN A 80 -6.95 -16.22 -3.95
CA GLN A 80 -5.90 -16.14 -2.94
C GLN A 80 -6.47 -16.03 -1.53
N GLN A 81 -5.85 -16.73 -0.59
CA GLN A 81 -6.16 -16.64 0.82
C GLN A 81 -5.25 -15.61 1.48
N PHE A 82 -5.77 -14.89 2.48
CA PHE A 82 -4.94 -13.98 3.28
C PHE A 82 -3.87 -14.72 4.09
N GLY A 83 -4.09 -15.99 4.44
CA GLY A 83 -3.11 -16.83 5.13
C GLY A 83 -1.81 -17.01 4.33
N ASP A 84 -1.90 -17.28 3.03
CA ASP A 84 -0.72 -17.42 2.16
C ASP A 84 -0.03 -16.06 1.96
N PHE A 85 -0.83 -15.01 1.82
CA PHE A 85 -0.36 -13.62 1.73
C PHE A 85 0.47 -13.24 2.95
N ILE A 86 -0.06 -13.42 4.16
CA ILE A 86 0.64 -13.02 5.39
C ILE A 86 1.85 -13.89 5.67
N THR A 87 1.78 -15.19 5.35
CA THR A 87 2.93 -16.10 5.45
C THR A 87 4.08 -15.62 4.58
N THR A 88 3.78 -15.16 3.35
CA THR A 88 4.79 -14.58 2.45
C THR A 88 5.44 -13.32 3.04
N CYS A 89 4.65 -12.48 3.71
CA CYS A 89 5.15 -11.26 4.37
C CYS A 89 6.05 -11.60 5.57
N ILE A 90 5.62 -12.54 6.41
CA ILE A 90 6.37 -13.03 7.58
C ILE A 90 7.72 -13.62 7.14
N ASP A 91 7.69 -14.48 6.12
CA ASP A 91 8.90 -15.08 5.56
C ASP A 91 9.86 -14.03 5.01
N PHE A 92 9.34 -12.96 4.41
CA PHE A 92 10.15 -11.89 3.88
C PHE A 92 10.90 -11.12 4.98
N VAL A 93 10.20 -10.66 6.03
CA VAL A 93 10.84 -9.89 7.11
C VAL A 93 11.80 -10.74 7.95
N LYS A 94 11.52 -12.04 8.11
CA LYS A 94 12.46 -12.99 8.74
C LYS A 94 13.75 -13.16 7.94
N ARG A 95 13.67 -13.19 6.61
CA ARG A 95 14.85 -13.34 5.72
C ARG A 95 15.58 -12.02 5.47
N ASN A 96 14.93 -10.89 5.71
CA ASN A 96 15.50 -9.55 5.52
C ASN A 96 15.23 -8.71 6.78
N PRO A 97 15.91 -8.99 7.91
CA PRO A 97 15.61 -8.38 9.21
C PRO A 97 15.85 -6.87 9.25
N SER A 98 16.56 -6.29 8.27
CA SER A 98 16.69 -4.83 8.13
C SER A 98 15.41 -4.16 7.65
N GLU A 99 14.51 -4.91 7.01
CA GLU A 99 13.31 -4.39 6.37
C GLU A 99 12.10 -4.50 7.28
N PHE A 100 11.03 -3.80 6.93
CA PHE A 100 9.71 -3.96 7.52
C PHE A 100 8.64 -3.86 6.44
N ILE A 101 7.43 -4.33 6.72
CA ILE A 101 6.29 -4.21 5.79
C ILE A 101 5.20 -3.40 6.45
N ILE A 102 4.69 -2.36 5.78
CA ILE A 102 3.42 -1.75 6.13
C ILE A 102 2.32 -2.56 5.45
N LEU A 103 1.47 -3.20 6.25
CA LEU A 103 0.35 -3.98 5.77
C LEU A 103 -0.95 -3.21 6.03
N SER A 104 -1.49 -2.61 4.96
CA SER A 104 -2.83 -2.00 4.96
C SER A 104 -3.87 -3.11 4.87
N VAL A 105 -4.70 -3.28 5.89
CA VAL A 105 -5.77 -4.29 5.89
C VAL A 105 -7.13 -3.62 5.87
N LYS A 106 -7.92 -3.91 4.83
CA LYS A 106 -9.29 -3.42 4.64
C LYS A 106 -10.27 -4.59 4.59
N GLN A 107 -11.44 -4.42 5.22
CA GLN A 107 -12.59 -5.26 4.91
C GLN A 107 -13.19 -4.83 3.56
N GLU A 108 -13.02 -5.66 2.55
CA GLU A 108 -13.32 -5.30 1.17
C GLU A 108 -14.80 -5.36 0.84
N HIS A 109 -15.46 -6.40 1.35
CA HIS A 109 -16.84 -6.71 0.99
C HIS A 109 -17.60 -7.24 2.20
N THR A 110 -18.91 -7.44 2.02
CA THR A 110 -19.80 -8.01 3.02
C THR A 110 -19.33 -9.38 3.51
N VAL A 111 -19.52 -9.60 4.81
CA VAL A 111 -19.24 -10.87 5.50
C VAL A 111 -20.16 -11.97 4.97
N GLU A 112 -19.63 -13.18 4.84
CA GLU A 112 -20.38 -14.35 4.40
C GLU A 112 -20.11 -15.53 5.36
N ASN A 113 -21.18 -16.24 5.78
CA ASN A 113 -21.09 -17.50 6.53
C ASN A 113 -20.10 -17.49 7.71
N SER A 114 -20.01 -16.38 8.43
CA SER A 114 -19.04 -16.20 9.53
C SER A 114 -19.74 -15.85 10.82
N THR A 115 -19.31 -16.48 11.91
CA THR A 115 -19.86 -16.28 13.26
C THR A 115 -19.07 -15.27 14.09
N LYS A 116 -17.87 -14.91 13.63
CA LYS A 116 -17.00 -13.89 14.26
C LYS A 116 -16.96 -12.62 13.40
N SER A 117 -16.76 -11.48 14.05
CA SER A 117 -16.52 -10.20 13.35
C SER A 117 -15.14 -10.19 12.69
N PHE A 118 -14.97 -9.34 11.67
CA PHE A 118 -13.71 -9.18 10.94
C PHE A 118 -12.52 -8.95 11.89
N HIS A 119 -12.59 -7.98 12.80
CA HIS A 119 -11.50 -7.72 13.73
C HIS A 119 -11.17 -8.89 14.67
N LYS A 120 -12.18 -9.66 15.12
CA LYS A 120 -11.95 -10.85 15.97
C LYS A 120 -11.21 -11.94 15.20
N VAL A 121 -11.54 -12.12 13.92
CA VAL A 121 -10.82 -13.06 13.04
C VAL A 121 -9.41 -12.56 12.76
N MET A 122 -9.23 -11.27 12.45
CA MET A 122 -7.92 -10.66 12.23
C MET A 122 -6.98 -10.92 13.42
N ARG A 123 -7.47 -10.61 14.63
CA ARG A 123 -6.74 -10.80 15.88
C ARG A 123 -6.41 -12.27 16.15
N ALA A 124 -7.43 -13.12 16.28
CA ALA A 124 -7.24 -14.48 16.76
C ALA A 124 -6.54 -15.40 15.75
N ARG A 125 -6.72 -15.16 14.45
CA ARG A 125 -6.22 -16.08 13.41
C ARG A 125 -4.92 -15.62 12.75
N TYR A 126 -4.66 -14.32 12.70
CA TYR A 126 -3.55 -13.78 11.91
C TYR A 126 -2.55 -12.99 12.73
N ILE A 127 -2.99 -12.29 13.80
CA ILE A 127 -2.09 -11.51 14.67
C ILE A 127 -1.53 -12.36 15.81
N GLU A 128 -2.39 -12.94 16.65
CA GLU A 128 -1.99 -13.67 17.86
C GLU A 128 -0.96 -14.79 17.61
N PRO A 129 -1.06 -15.60 16.53
CA PRO A 129 -0.06 -16.62 16.23
C PRO A 129 1.34 -16.09 15.86
N HIS A 130 1.46 -14.79 15.59
CA HIS A 130 2.68 -14.13 15.11
C HIS A 130 2.89 -12.78 15.81
N ASN A 131 2.44 -12.65 17.06
CA ASN A 131 2.33 -11.38 17.77
C ASN A 131 3.67 -10.63 17.86
N GLU A 132 4.78 -11.35 17.96
CA GLU A 132 6.14 -10.82 18.02
C GLU A 132 6.59 -10.14 16.72
N ILE A 133 5.98 -10.50 15.59
CA ILE A 133 6.30 -9.95 14.26
C ILE A 133 5.46 -8.71 13.98
N PHE A 134 4.30 -8.56 14.59
CA PHE A 134 3.46 -7.39 14.36
C PHE A 134 3.86 -6.20 15.23
N TYR A 135 3.95 -5.03 14.62
CA TYR A 135 3.91 -3.75 15.32
C TYR A 135 2.45 -3.28 15.37
N LEU A 136 1.91 -3.16 16.59
CA LEU A 136 0.49 -2.96 16.85
C LEU A 136 0.16 -1.66 17.58
N ASP A 137 1.14 -0.78 17.80
CA ASP A 137 0.91 0.50 18.46
C ASP A 137 0.35 1.53 17.50
N ASN A 138 -0.61 2.33 17.96
CA ASN A 138 -1.14 3.46 17.22
C ASN A 138 -0.24 4.70 17.38
N LYS A 139 0.98 4.59 16.86
CA LYS A 139 2.04 5.61 16.91
C LYS A 139 2.90 5.47 15.65
N ILE A 140 3.43 6.59 15.14
CA ILE A 140 4.48 6.56 14.12
C ILE A 140 5.82 6.15 14.76
N PRO A 141 6.35 4.97 14.41
CA PRO A 141 7.58 4.45 14.99
C PRO A 141 8.82 5.05 14.32
N ASN A 142 9.95 4.98 15.02
CA ASN A 142 11.26 5.04 14.38
C ASN A 142 11.56 3.73 13.66
N ILE A 143 12.40 3.76 12.63
CA ILE A 143 12.71 2.59 11.82
C ILE A 143 13.29 1.45 12.67
N GLY A 144 14.15 1.75 13.64
CA GLY A 144 14.74 0.74 14.53
C GLY A 144 13.70 -0.05 15.34
N GLU A 145 12.54 0.54 15.66
CA GLU A 145 11.46 -0.11 16.42
C GLU A 145 10.71 -1.16 15.59
N ILE A 146 10.79 -1.08 14.25
CA ILE A 146 9.98 -1.85 13.30
C ILE A 146 10.78 -2.75 12.37
N ARG A 147 12.11 -2.71 12.39
CA ARG A 147 12.93 -3.67 11.63
C ARG A 147 12.54 -5.11 11.96
N GLY A 148 12.38 -5.93 10.93
CA GLY A 148 11.94 -7.31 11.03
C GLY A 148 10.44 -7.48 11.32
N LYS A 149 9.64 -6.39 11.31
CA LYS A 149 8.22 -6.41 11.69
C LYS A 149 7.27 -6.12 10.53
N ILE A 150 6.01 -6.48 10.76
CA ILE A 150 4.86 -6.06 9.97
C ILE A 150 4.13 -4.96 10.75
N VAL A 151 4.17 -3.73 10.22
CA VAL A 151 3.43 -2.58 10.73
C VAL A 151 2.01 -2.66 10.21
N LEU A 152 1.05 -2.90 11.11
CA LEU A 152 -0.36 -2.97 10.73
C LEU A 152 -0.92 -1.55 10.52
N LEU A 153 -1.38 -1.25 9.31
CA LEU A 153 -2.23 -0.09 9.02
C LEU A 153 -3.69 -0.55 8.93
N ARG A 154 -4.48 -0.22 9.94
CA ARG A 154 -5.83 -0.76 10.13
C ARG A 154 -6.88 0.10 9.42
N ARG A 155 -7.46 -0.40 8.32
CA ARG A 155 -8.61 0.19 7.60
C ARG A 155 -9.93 -0.55 7.91
N TYR A 156 -10.06 -1.09 9.12
CA TYR A 156 -11.26 -1.75 9.61
C TYR A 156 -11.57 -1.35 11.06
N SER A 157 -12.82 -1.52 11.49
CA SER A 157 -13.30 -1.10 12.81
C SER A 157 -13.39 -2.24 13.82
N GLY A 158 -13.51 -1.88 15.10
CA GLY A 158 -13.77 -2.81 16.21
C GLY A 158 -12.53 -3.34 16.93
N ASP A 159 -11.36 -2.75 16.67
CA ASP A 159 -10.12 -3.02 17.38
C ASP A 159 -9.26 -1.75 17.47
N LYS A 160 -8.21 -1.78 18.28
CA LYS A 160 -7.20 -0.72 18.43
C LYS A 160 -5.79 -1.16 17.98
N ALA A 161 -5.69 -2.35 17.38
CA ALA A 161 -4.44 -2.87 16.84
C ALA A 161 -3.93 -2.03 15.65
N GLY A 162 -2.64 -1.68 15.69
CA GLY A 162 -1.92 -0.98 14.63
C GLY A 162 -2.23 0.50 14.54
N ILE A 163 -1.66 1.12 13.50
CA ILE A 163 -1.92 2.50 13.10
C ILE A 163 -3.38 2.60 12.64
N ASP A 164 -4.16 3.47 13.28
CA ASP A 164 -5.58 3.63 12.98
C ASP A 164 -5.81 4.47 11.71
N ALA A 165 -6.30 3.81 10.68
CA ALA A 165 -6.77 4.39 9.43
C ALA A 165 -8.23 4.01 9.12
N SER A 166 -9.05 3.73 10.15
CA SER A 166 -10.41 3.20 10.00
C SER A 166 -11.43 4.22 9.48
N HIS A 167 -11.14 5.53 9.59
CA HIS A 167 -11.98 6.62 9.08
C HIS A 167 -11.63 7.00 7.62
N TRP A 168 -11.48 5.99 6.77
CA TRP A 168 -11.13 6.18 5.35
C TRP A 168 -12.31 6.75 4.55
N LYS A 169 -12.13 7.88 3.87
CA LYS A 169 -13.18 8.49 3.03
C LYS A 169 -13.10 7.98 1.60
N ASN A 170 -14.24 7.96 0.92
CA ASN A 170 -14.35 7.48 -0.45
C ASN A 170 -13.95 8.56 -1.45
N ASP A 171 -13.14 8.18 -2.45
CA ASP A 171 -12.82 8.96 -3.67
C ASP A 171 -12.44 10.43 -3.40
N THR A 172 -11.53 10.65 -2.45
CA THR A 172 -11.20 12.01 -2.02
C THR A 172 -9.81 12.14 -1.40
N SER A 173 -9.40 13.38 -1.16
CA SER A 173 -8.25 13.71 -0.32
C SER A 173 -8.74 14.06 1.08
N PHE A 174 -8.13 13.48 2.12
CA PHE A 174 -8.63 13.63 3.48
C PHE A 174 -7.55 13.45 4.54
N GLU A 175 -7.91 13.86 5.76
CA GLU A 175 -7.11 13.72 6.97
C GLU A 175 -7.80 12.74 7.93
N ILE A 176 -7.04 11.80 8.48
CA ILE A 176 -7.42 10.99 9.63
C ILE A 176 -6.61 11.50 10.82
N LYS A 177 -7.31 12.03 11.83
CA LYS A 177 -6.69 12.54 13.05
C LYS A 177 -6.47 11.42 14.05
N ASN A 178 -5.22 11.22 14.45
CA ASN A 178 -4.85 10.40 15.62
C ASN A 178 -4.41 11.32 16.76
N LYS A 179 -4.13 10.75 17.93
CA LYS A 179 -3.77 11.51 19.13
C LYS A 179 -2.52 12.39 18.91
N ASP A 180 -1.45 11.79 18.41
CA ASP A 180 -0.13 12.43 18.32
C ASP A 180 0.36 12.59 16.86
N PHE A 181 -0.39 12.11 15.87
CA PHE A 181 -0.06 12.15 14.44
C PHE A 181 -1.31 12.27 13.58
N ASN A 182 -1.17 12.75 12.35
CA ASN A 182 -2.23 12.71 11.35
C ASN A 182 -1.82 11.80 10.18
N ILE A 183 -2.81 11.22 9.51
CA ILE A 183 -2.63 10.54 8.24
C ILE A 183 -3.31 11.36 7.16
N TYR A 184 -2.54 11.83 6.18
CA TYR A 184 -3.04 12.51 5.00
C TYR A 184 -3.09 11.53 3.84
N VAL A 185 -4.27 11.37 3.26
CA VAL A 185 -4.51 10.43 2.17
C VAL A 185 -4.99 11.19 0.95
N GLN A 186 -4.38 10.90 -0.21
CA GLN A 186 -4.96 11.17 -1.52
C GLN A 186 -5.46 9.84 -2.08
N ASP A 187 -6.76 9.71 -2.28
CA ASP A 187 -7.40 8.52 -2.85
C ASP A 187 -8.55 8.89 -3.79
N HIS A 188 -8.31 9.83 -4.71
CA HIS A 188 -9.23 10.12 -5.82
C HIS A 188 -9.05 9.07 -6.90
N TYR A 189 -9.74 7.94 -6.82
CA TYR A 189 -9.45 6.79 -7.66
C TYR A 189 -10.37 6.69 -8.88
N ASP A 190 -11.59 7.26 -8.87
CA ASP A 190 -12.59 6.94 -9.89
C ASP A 190 -12.81 8.01 -10.97
N GLY A 191 -13.46 7.60 -12.08
CA GLY A 191 -13.97 8.51 -13.10
C GLY A 191 -12.94 9.02 -14.11
N TYR A 192 -11.79 8.36 -14.24
CA TYR A 192 -10.73 8.81 -15.13
C TYR A 192 -10.87 8.29 -16.57
N THR A 193 -10.48 9.16 -17.50
CA THR A 193 -10.24 8.90 -18.91
C THR A 193 -8.83 9.35 -19.26
N ALA A 194 -8.32 8.98 -20.43
CA ALA A 194 -6.99 9.42 -20.87
C ALA A 194 -6.84 10.96 -20.85
N LEU A 195 -7.92 11.69 -21.13
CA LEU A 195 -7.94 13.16 -21.16
C LEU A 195 -8.00 13.79 -19.75
N SER A 196 -8.54 13.08 -18.75
CA SER A 196 -8.72 13.60 -17.39
C SER A 196 -7.62 13.20 -16.41
N LEU A 197 -6.63 12.38 -16.82
CA LEU A 197 -5.47 11.99 -15.99
C LEU A 197 -4.75 13.17 -15.33
N HIS A 198 -4.70 14.33 -16.01
CA HIS A 198 -4.06 15.53 -15.47
C HIS A 198 -4.72 16.05 -14.18
N PHE A 199 -6.01 15.77 -13.94
CA PHE A 199 -6.65 16.09 -12.66
C PHE A 199 -6.12 15.22 -11.52
N LYS A 200 -5.94 13.91 -11.75
CA LYS A 200 -5.32 13.00 -10.78
C LYS A 200 -3.92 13.48 -10.40
N ARG A 201 -3.12 13.88 -11.40
CA ARG A 201 -1.75 14.40 -11.23
C ARG A 201 -1.72 15.63 -10.32
N LYS A 202 -2.65 16.57 -10.49
CA LYS A 202 -2.77 17.75 -9.60
C LYS A 202 -2.99 17.36 -8.14
N PHE A 203 -3.87 16.39 -7.87
CA PHE A 203 -4.08 15.91 -6.49
C PHE A 203 -2.81 15.25 -5.92
N ILE A 204 -2.10 14.45 -6.72
CA ILE A 204 -0.82 13.84 -6.33
C ILE A 204 0.22 14.90 -6.00
N GLU A 205 0.38 15.89 -6.88
CA GLU A 205 1.32 17.01 -6.71
C GLU A 205 1.01 17.83 -5.45
N CYS A 206 -0.26 18.12 -5.16
CA CYS A 206 -0.66 18.82 -3.95
C CYS A 206 -0.29 18.01 -2.69
N SER A 207 -0.59 16.70 -2.68
CA SER A 207 -0.24 15.83 -1.56
C SER A 207 1.27 15.75 -1.32
N LEU A 208 2.08 15.66 -2.39
CA LEU A 208 3.54 15.65 -2.29
C LEU A 208 4.10 16.98 -1.77
N LYS A 209 3.56 18.12 -2.24
CA LYS A 209 3.96 19.45 -1.73
C LYS A 209 3.60 19.60 -0.25
N ASP A 210 2.48 19.05 0.18
CA ASP A 210 2.08 19.07 1.59
C ASP A 210 2.99 18.18 2.44
N ALA A 211 3.40 17.00 1.94
CA ALA A 211 4.30 16.09 2.63
C ALA A 211 5.65 16.75 2.99
N GLN A 212 6.11 17.71 2.19
CA GLN A 212 7.35 18.45 2.44
C GLN A 212 7.20 19.57 3.47
N LYS A 213 5.98 20.04 3.74
CA LYS A 213 5.71 21.26 4.52
C LYS A 213 5.18 21.01 5.93
N LYS A 214 4.63 19.83 6.19
CA LYS A 214 3.99 19.53 7.47
C LYS A 214 4.94 18.83 8.43
N ARG A 215 4.38 18.49 9.58
CA ARG A 215 5.07 17.95 10.73
C ARG A 215 5.67 16.58 10.42
N THR A 216 6.87 16.35 10.94
CA THR A 216 7.64 15.11 10.70
C THR A 216 6.96 13.85 11.20
N GLN A 217 6.02 13.93 12.17
CA GLN A 217 5.24 12.78 12.63
C GLN A 217 4.01 12.47 11.77
N ASP A 218 3.64 13.31 10.80
CA ASP A 218 2.44 13.05 10.01
C ASP A 218 2.76 12.13 8.82
N MET A 219 1.90 11.15 8.59
CA MET A 219 2.07 10.15 7.53
C MET A 219 1.28 10.55 6.29
N TYR A 220 1.89 10.34 5.11
CA TYR A 220 1.28 10.63 3.82
C TYR A 220 1.13 9.35 3.01
N ILE A 221 -0.06 9.16 2.44
CA ILE A 221 -0.36 8.04 1.55
C ILE A 221 -0.98 8.60 0.28
N ASN A 222 -0.34 8.37 -0.85
CA ASN A 222 -0.73 8.92 -2.14
C ASN A 222 -0.97 7.78 -3.12
N PHE A 223 -2.25 7.49 -3.39
CA PHE A 223 -2.62 6.52 -4.41
C PHE A 223 -2.50 7.19 -5.77
N ILE A 224 -1.66 6.64 -6.64
CA ILE A 224 -1.58 7.08 -8.05
C ILE A 224 -2.39 6.18 -8.98
N SER A 225 -2.90 5.06 -8.44
CA SER A 225 -3.86 4.17 -9.10
C SER A 225 -5.14 4.91 -9.49
N ILE A 226 -5.77 4.43 -10.56
CA ILE A 226 -7.01 5.00 -11.10
C ILE A 226 -7.95 3.91 -11.62
N SER A 227 -9.24 4.25 -11.67
CA SER A 227 -10.33 3.51 -12.30
C SER A 227 -11.22 4.46 -13.12
N GLY A 228 -12.19 3.89 -13.83
CA GLY A 228 -13.11 4.62 -14.70
C GLY A 228 -13.19 3.94 -16.06
N LEU A 229 -13.04 4.72 -17.14
CA LEU A 229 -12.96 4.16 -18.51
C LEU A 229 -11.60 3.55 -18.81
N LEU A 230 -10.57 3.88 -18.02
CA LEU A 230 -9.26 3.27 -18.12
C LEU A 230 -9.19 2.03 -17.24
N THR A 231 -8.55 0.98 -17.76
CA THR A 231 -8.14 -0.17 -16.95
C THR A 231 -6.97 0.22 -16.05
N PRO A 232 -6.73 -0.47 -14.93
CA PRO A 232 -5.56 -0.18 -14.10
C PRO A 232 -4.24 -0.26 -14.90
N PHE A 233 -4.16 -1.18 -15.88
CA PHE A 233 -3.01 -1.29 -16.79
C PHE A 233 -2.83 -0.06 -17.68
N SER A 234 -3.88 0.37 -18.37
CA SER A 234 -3.79 1.55 -19.25
C SER A 234 -3.67 2.85 -18.45
N GLY A 235 -4.18 2.90 -17.21
CA GLY A 235 -3.94 4.00 -16.29
C GLY A 235 -2.47 4.11 -15.87
N ALA A 236 -1.82 2.98 -15.56
CA ALA A 236 -0.42 2.94 -15.13
C ALA A 236 0.55 3.26 -16.28
N LEU A 237 0.38 2.64 -17.46
CA LEU A 237 1.32 2.79 -18.59
C LEU A 237 0.90 3.88 -19.58
N GLY A 238 -0.38 4.19 -19.70
CA GLY A 238 -0.92 5.11 -20.69
C GLY A 238 -0.94 4.50 -22.10
N HIS A 239 -0.79 5.35 -23.10
CA HIS A 239 -0.65 4.96 -24.50
C HIS A 239 0.31 5.90 -25.23
N HIS A 240 0.51 5.68 -26.53
CA HIS A 240 1.52 6.38 -27.34
C HIS A 240 1.47 7.93 -27.35
N LEU A 241 0.37 8.57 -26.96
CA LEU A 241 0.26 10.04 -26.89
C LEU A 241 0.21 10.59 -25.46
N ILE A 242 -0.13 9.75 -24.49
CA ILE A 242 -0.40 10.17 -23.12
C ILE A 242 0.31 9.20 -22.19
N ASP A 243 1.33 9.70 -21.52
CA ASP A 243 2.00 8.97 -20.44
C ASP A 243 0.98 8.50 -19.41
N GLY A 244 1.05 7.24 -18.99
CA GLY A 244 0.29 6.76 -17.83
C GLY A 244 0.80 7.39 -16.53
N MET A 245 0.13 7.08 -15.43
CA MET A 245 0.47 7.59 -14.11
C MET A 245 1.88 7.20 -13.69
N ASN A 246 2.31 5.95 -13.93
CA ASN A 246 3.65 5.50 -13.55
C ASN A 246 4.72 6.19 -14.39
N ILE A 247 4.51 6.24 -15.72
CA ILE A 247 5.45 6.85 -16.66
C ILE A 247 5.65 8.33 -16.35
N TRP A 248 4.53 9.05 -16.17
CA TRP A 248 4.56 10.47 -15.81
C TRP A 248 5.26 10.69 -14.47
N PHE A 249 4.94 9.89 -13.45
CA PHE A 249 5.53 10.02 -12.11
C PHE A 249 7.06 9.86 -12.17
N CYS A 250 7.56 8.83 -12.87
CA CYS A 250 9.01 8.57 -12.99
C CYS A 250 9.75 9.66 -13.78
N LYS A 251 9.09 10.26 -14.79
CA LYS A 251 9.65 11.42 -15.51
C LYS A 251 9.71 12.67 -14.64
N GLN A 252 8.67 12.90 -13.85
CA GLN A 252 8.51 14.12 -13.06
C GLN A 252 9.37 14.13 -11.78
N TYR A 253 9.54 12.99 -11.12
CA TYR A 253 10.10 12.92 -9.77
C TYR A 253 11.41 12.14 -9.69
N ARG A 254 12.50 12.73 -10.20
CA ARG A 254 13.83 12.09 -10.20
C ARG A 254 14.76 12.54 -9.07
N GLU A 255 14.36 13.59 -8.36
CA GLU A 255 15.18 14.22 -7.33
C GLU A 255 14.89 13.67 -5.93
N LYS A 256 15.86 13.87 -5.03
CA LYS A 256 15.74 13.53 -3.61
C LYS A 256 14.66 14.37 -2.95
N GLN A 257 13.64 13.72 -2.41
CA GLN A 257 12.56 14.35 -1.64
C GLN A 257 11.78 13.29 -0.87
N ILE A 258 11.21 13.66 0.27
CA ILE A 258 10.28 12.81 1.01
C ILE A 258 8.94 12.85 0.28
N MET A 259 8.45 11.68 -0.12
CA MET A 259 7.20 11.50 -0.87
C MET A 259 6.09 10.86 -0.02
N GLY A 260 6.42 10.35 1.17
CA GLY A 260 5.54 9.45 1.92
C GLY A 260 5.36 8.10 1.20
N ILE A 261 4.21 7.48 1.38
CA ILE A 261 3.87 6.21 0.75
C ILE A 261 3.24 6.47 -0.62
N ILE A 262 3.84 5.95 -1.68
CA ILE A 262 3.31 6.04 -3.06
C ILE A 262 2.74 4.70 -3.46
N VAL A 263 1.42 4.63 -3.66
CA VAL A 263 0.70 3.38 -3.92
C VAL A 263 0.27 3.34 -5.39
N ALA A 264 0.77 2.36 -6.15
CA ALA A 264 0.60 2.30 -7.60
C ALA A 264 0.05 0.95 -8.09
N ASP A 265 -0.56 1.00 -9.27
CA ASP A 265 -0.88 -0.19 -10.09
C ASP A 265 0.31 -0.54 -10.99
N PHE A 266 0.44 -1.82 -11.34
CA PHE A 266 1.42 -2.38 -12.26
C PHE A 266 2.83 -1.85 -12.00
N VAL A 267 3.28 -2.00 -10.75
CA VAL A 267 4.61 -1.53 -10.34
C VAL A 267 5.73 -2.25 -11.08
N ASP A 268 5.44 -3.36 -11.74
CA ASP A 268 6.34 -4.11 -12.61
C ASP A 268 6.64 -3.41 -13.95
N ALA A 269 5.81 -2.44 -14.34
CA ALA A 269 6.03 -1.65 -15.54
C ALA A 269 7.44 -1.04 -15.56
N GLN A 270 8.05 -1.00 -16.75
CA GLN A 270 9.40 -0.49 -16.96
C GLN A 270 10.43 -1.12 -15.98
N ASP A 271 10.32 -2.42 -15.75
CA ASP A 271 11.19 -3.19 -14.86
C ASP A 271 11.27 -2.61 -13.43
N GLY A 272 10.13 -2.15 -12.89
CA GLY A 272 10.09 -1.59 -11.54
C GLY A 272 10.54 -0.14 -11.44
N GLU A 273 10.50 0.64 -12.52
CA GLU A 273 10.99 2.03 -12.52
C GLU A 273 10.35 2.88 -11.43
N ILE A 274 9.03 2.74 -11.20
CA ILE A 274 8.35 3.49 -10.14
C ILE A 274 8.84 3.12 -8.74
N ILE A 275 9.15 1.84 -8.50
CA ILE A 275 9.69 1.39 -7.22
C ILE A 275 11.08 2.03 -7.01
N LYS A 276 11.93 1.96 -8.04
CA LYS A 276 13.27 2.57 -8.01
C LYS A 276 13.19 4.08 -7.82
N THR A 277 12.24 4.76 -8.47
CA THR A 277 12.01 6.19 -8.35
C THR A 277 11.71 6.58 -6.91
N VAL A 278 10.75 5.91 -6.27
CA VAL A 278 10.36 6.20 -4.89
C VAL A 278 11.48 5.85 -3.90
N VAL A 279 12.14 4.69 -4.07
CA VAL A 279 13.28 4.31 -3.21
C VAL A 279 14.44 5.30 -3.36
N ASN A 280 14.78 5.69 -4.58
CA ASN A 280 15.86 6.63 -4.84
C ASN A 280 15.52 8.05 -4.44
N SER A 281 14.29 8.39 -4.11
CA SER A 281 13.96 9.72 -3.58
C SER A 281 14.41 9.90 -2.12
N ASN A 282 14.65 8.80 -1.39
CA ASN A 282 15.16 8.83 -0.02
C ASN A 282 16.59 9.36 0.05
N ILE A 283 16.90 10.02 1.16
CA ILE A 283 18.26 10.33 1.58
C ILE A 283 18.67 9.17 2.51
N PHE A 284 19.74 8.47 2.12
CA PHE A 284 20.34 7.36 2.84
C PHE A 284 21.57 7.83 3.61
#